data_AF-L0PCF9-F1
#
_entry.id   AF-L0PCF9-F1
#
_cell.length_a   1.000
_cell.length_b   1.000
_cell.length_c   1.000
_cell.angle_alpha   90.00
_cell.angle_beta   90.00
_cell.angle_gamma   90.00
#
_symmetry.space_group_name_H-M   'P 1'
#
loop_
_entity.id
_entity.type
_entity.pdbx_description
1 polymer ?
#
loop_
_entity_poly.entity_id
_entity_poly.type
_entity_poly.pdbx_seq_one_letter_code
_entity_poly.pdbx_strand_id
1 'polypeptide(L)'
;MPQWETSENIIQKQKIMKIYHKLHSLTQKKSYSRLQFISTKNYIAIAWITSIFEFFTIAKPETTKQHLIKNVNSVLKWIKKEEYRLFIKNGATF
;
A
#
# COMPACT_ATOMS: atom_id res chain seq x y z
N MET A 1 -28.72 3.40 -1.97
CA MET A 1 -27.33 3.22 -1.47
C MET A 1 -27.34 2.01 -0.54
N PRO A 2 -26.30 1.15 -0.55
CA PRO A 2 -26.21 0.01 0.37
C PRO A 2 -26.23 0.50 1.82
N GLN A 3 -27.00 -0.16 2.68
CA GLN A 3 -27.32 0.31 4.03
C GLN A 3 -26.13 0.28 5.01
N TRP A 4 -25.00 -0.30 4.61
CA TRP A 4 -23.76 -0.44 5.41
C TRP A 4 -22.65 0.55 5.02
N GLU A 5 -22.85 1.39 4.00
CA GLU A 5 -21.91 2.47 3.64
C GLU A 5 -22.37 3.80 4.25
N THR A 6 -21.73 4.23 5.34
CA THR A 6 -21.94 5.58 5.88
C THR A 6 -21.26 6.63 4.98
N SER A 7 -21.75 7.86 4.99
CA SER A 7 -21.16 8.98 4.24
C SER A 7 -19.69 9.22 4.60
N GLU A 8 -19.35 9.05 5.88
CA GLU A 8 -17.98 9.13 6.39
C GLU A 8 -17.07 8.05 5.77
N ASN A 9 -17.55 6.81 5.69
CA ASN A 9 -16.80 5.71 5.07
C ASN A 9 -16.53 5.98 3.58
N ILE A 10 -17.49 6.59 2.88
CA ILE A 10 -17.32 6.97 1.46
C ILE A 10 -16.23 8.04 1.30
N ILE A 11 -16.25 9.08 2.13
CA ILE A 11 -15.25 10.16 2.08
C ILE A 11 -13.85 9.62 2.40
N GLN A 12 -13.75 8.75 3.42
CA GLN A 12 -12.48 8.11 3.79
C GLN A 12 -11.95 7.22 2.66
N LYS A 13 -12.81 6.40 2.05
CA LYS A 13 -12.47 5.56 0.89
C LYS A 13 -11.98 6.41 -0.28
N GLN A 14 -12.67 7.50 -0.62
CA GLN A 14 -12.24 8.43 -1.67
C GLN A 14 -10.87 9.05 -1.37
N LYS A 15 -10.61 9.43 -0.12
CA LYS A 15 -9.32 9.98 0.30
C LYS A 15 -8.20 8.95 0.14
N ILE A 16 -8.41 7.72 0.60
CA ILE A 16 -7.45 6.62 0.46
C ILE A 16 -7.17 6.33 -1.01
N MET A 17 -8.21 6.25 -1.85
CA MET A 17 -8.07 6.03 -3.29
C MET A 17 -7.27 7.13 -3.98
N LYS A 18 -7.47 8.40 -3.62
CA LYS A 18 -6.66 9.52 -4.13
C LYS A 18 -5.18 9.37 -3.77
N ILE A 19 -4.88 8.94 -2.54
CA ILE A 19 -3.50 8.70 -2.09
C ILE A 19 -2.89 7.53 -2.85
N TYR A 20 -3.65 6.43 -3.01
CA TYR A 20 -3.23 5.28 -3.80
C TYR A 20 -2.88 5.67 -5.24
N HIS A 21 -3.77 6.35 -5.96
CA HIS A 21 -3.52 6.78 -7.34
C HIS A 21 -2.27 7.67 -7.45
N LYS A 22 -2.06 8.56 -6.46
CA LYS A 22 -0.86 9.39 -6.41
C LYS A 22 0.41 8.55 -6.24
N LEU A 23 0.42 7.61 -5.28
CA LEU A 23 1.56 6.72 -5.05
C LEU A 23 1.86 5.87 -6.29
N HIS A 24 0.83 5.28 -6.89
CA HIS A 24 0.96 4.44 -8.06
C HIS A 24 1.47 5.23 -9.29
N SER A 25 1.02 6.47 -9.50
CA SER A 25 1.56 7.33 -10.57
C SER A 25 3.04 7.67 -10.35
N LEU A 26 3.47 7.86 -9.10
CA LEU A 26 4.86 8.15 -8.77
C LEU A 26 5.78 6.94 -8.96
N THR A 27 5.28 5.73 -8.73
CA THR A 27 6.05 4.49 -8.91
C THR A 27 6.23 4.15 -10.38
N GLN A 28 5.20 4.34 -11.22
CA GLN A 28 5.33 4.16 -12.67
C GLN A 28 6.33 5.13 -13.31
N LYS A 29 6.36 6.40 -12.87
CA LYS A 29 7.28 7.41 -13.41
C LYS A 29 8.74 7.20 -13.00
N LYS A 30 8.98 6.56 -11.85
CA LYS A 30 10.32 6.26 -11.33
C LYS A 30 10.58 4.76 -11.44
N SER A 31 10.84 4.32 -12.66
CA SER A 31 11.00 2.92 -13.09
C SER A 31 11.96 2.07 -12.25
N TYR A 32 12.82 2.66 -11.41
CA TYR A 32 13.87 1.96 -10.65
C TYR A 32 13.83 2.13 -9.13
N SER A 33 12.94 2.96 -8.55
CA SER A 33 12.90 3.15 -7.09
C SER A 33 12.05 2.07 -6.42
N ARG A 34 12.70 1.10 -5.77
CA ARG A 34 12.01 0.00 -5.04
C ARG A 34 11.23 0.46 -3.82
N LEU A 35 11.56 1.65 -3.27
CA LEU A 35 10.93 2.21 -2.09
C LEU A 35 10.73 3.71 -2.24
N GLN A 36 9.49 4.18 -2.08
CA GLN A 36 9.16 5.59 -1.99
C GLN A 36 8.51 5.87 -0.64
N PHE A 37 8.93 6.97 -0.01
CA PHE A 37 8.38 7.45 1.25
C PHE A 37 7.82 8.85 1.03
N ILE A 38 6.58 9.07 1.42
CA ILE A 38 5.91 10.37 1.36
C ILE A 38 5.49 10.75 2.77
N SER A 39 5.89 11.94 3.21
CA SER A 39 5.35 12.55 4.42
C SER A 39 4.59 13.81 4.03
N THR A 40 3.36 13.94 4.51
CA THR A 40 2.53 15.12 4.34
C THR A 40 1.96 15.52 5.69
N LYS A 41 1.33 16.71 5.76
CA LYS A 41 0.63 17.15 6.96
C LYS A 41 -0.53 16.23 7.38
N ASN A 42 -1.05 15.41 6.46
CA ASN A 42 -2.27 14.65 6.66
C ASN A 42 -2.06 13.14 6.78
N TYR A 43 -0.89 12.64 6.35
CA TYR A 43 -0.55 11.22 6.34
C TYR A 43 0.93 11.03 6.03
N ILE A 44 1.42 9.85 6.39
CA ILE A 44 2.68 9.28 5.92
C ILE A 44 2.35 8.05 5.08
N ALA A 45 3.05 7.85 3.97
CA ALA A 45 2.85 6.70 3.11
C ALA A 45 4.17 6.10 2.62
N ILE A 46 4.15 4.79 2.41
CA ILE A 46 5.24 4.04 1.79
C ILE A 46 4.68 3.28 0.59
N ALA A 47 5.39 3.37 -0.53
CA ALA A 47 5.21 2.49 -1.68
C ALA A 47 6.45 1.63 -1.83
N TRP A 48 6.28 0.32 -1.76
CA TRP A 48 7.34 -0.66 -2.01
C TRP A 48 7.00 -1.43 -3.29
N ILE A 49 7.86 -1.33 -4.28
CA ILE A 49 7.71 -2.01 -5.57
C ILE A 49 8.71 -3.17 -5.63
N THR A 50 8.19 -4.38 -5.83
CA THR A 50 8.98 -5.59 -6.07
C THR A 50 8.73 -6.10 -7.48
N SER A 51 9.48 -7.11 -7.92
CA SER A 51 9.26 -7.76 -9.21
C SER A 51 7.98 -8.59 -9.29
N ILE A 52 7.35 -8.89 -8.15
CA ILE A 52 6.23 -9.84 -8.03
C ILE A 52 4.94 -9.12 -7.59
N PHE A 53 5.07 -8.09 -6.75
CA PHE A 53 3.94 -7.31 -6.23
C PHE A 53 4.32 -5.88 -5.87
N GLU A 54 3.29 -5.05 -5.75
CA GLU A 54 3.37 -3.69 -5.21
C GLU A 54 2.73 -3.65 -3.81
N PHE A 55 3.36 -2.98 -2.86
CA PHE A 55 2.86 -2.83 -1.49
C PHE A 55 2.79 -1.38 -1.08
N PHE A 56 1.58 -0.90 -0.85
CA PHE A 56 1.30 0.48 -0.45
C PHE A 56 0.78 0.51 0.99
N THR A 57 1.35 1.39 1.81
CA THR A 57 0.88 1.60 3.18
C THR A 57 0.67 3.08 3.45
N ILE A 58 -0.33 3.36 4.27
CA ILE A 58 -0.70 4.70 4.69
C ILE A 58 -0.84 4.66 6.21
N ALA A 59 -0.27 5.65 6.87
CA ALA A 59 -0.35 5.84 8.31
C ALA A 59 -0.72 7.29 8.62
N LYS A 60 -1.19 7.50 9.85
CA LYS A 60 -1.46 8.84 10.39
C LYS A 60 -0.15 9.65 10.44
N PRO A 61 -0.21 10.99 10.31
CA PRO A 61 0.99 11.84 10.27
C PRO A 61 1.78 11.83 11.60
N GLU A 62 1.16 11.45 12.71
CA GLU A 62 1.81 11.32 14.02
C GLU A 62 2.68 10.05 14.12
N THR A 63 2.53 9.10 13.19
CA THR A 63 3.31 7.85 13.20
C THR A 63 4.75 8.13 12.83
N THR A 64 5.70 7.72 13.68
CA THR A 64 7.12 7.87 13.34
C THR A 64 7.52 6.99 12.16
N LYS A 65 8.45 7.47 11.33
CA LYS A 65 8.99 6.70 10.20
C LYS A 65 9.54 5.33 10.65
N GLN A 66 10.22 5.27 11.79
CA GLN A 66 10.76 4.03 12.34
C GLN A 66 9.67 3.02 12.69
N HIS A 67 8.59 3.48 13.35
CA HIS A 67 7.47 2.61 13.71
C HIS A 67 6.76 2.08 12.46
N LEU A 68 6.54 2.95 11.47
CA LEU A 68 5.95 2.55 10.19
C LEU A 68 6.80 1.50 9.47
N ILE A 69 8.11 1.72 9.36
CA ILE A 69 9.04 0.77 8.73
C ILE A 69 9.04 -0.58 9.48
N LYS A 70 9.02 -0.56 10.82
CA LYS A 70 8.95 -1.79 11.62
C LYS A 70 7.70 -2.60 11.28
N ASN A 71 6.54 -1.95 11.23
CA ASN A 71 5.27 -2.62 10.93
C ASN A 71 5.22 -3.14 9.48
N VAL A 72 5.68 -2.32 8.53
CA VAL A 72 5.84 -2.71 7.12
C VAL A 72 6.71 -3.96 6.99
N ASN A 73 7.86 -3.99 7.65
CA ASN A 73 8.77 -5.15 7.61
C ASN A 73 8.13 -6.42 8.19
N SER A 74 7.30 -6.31 9.22
CA SER A 74 6.56 -7.46 9.77
C SER A 74 5.57 -8.02 8.75
N VAL A 75 4.83 -7.16 8.05
CA VAL A 75 3.89 -7.58 6.99
C VAL A 75 4.64 -8.20 5.82
N LEU A 76 5.73 -7.59 5.36
CA LEU A 76 6.55 -8.15 4.27
C LEU A 76 7.14 -9.52 4.63
N LYS A 77 7.58 -9.72 5.88
CA LYS A 77 8.03 -11.03 6.37
C LYS A 77 6.91 -12.07 6.36
N TRP A 78 5.69 -11.67 6.71
CA TRP A 78 4.53 -12.54 6.66
C TRP A 78 4.12 -12.88 5.22
N ILE A 79 4.07 -11.89 4.33
CA ILE A 79 3.81 -12.09 2.90
C ILE A 79 4.79 -13.08 2.29
N LYS A 80 6.09 -12.98 2.64
CA LYS A 80 7.11 -13.92 2.18
C LYS A 80 6.84 -15.37 2.61
N LYS A 81 6.23 -15.59 3.77
CA LYS A 81 5.84 -16.93 4.24
C LYS A 81 4.60 -17.45 3.53
N GLU A 82 3.67 -16.57 3.19
CA GLU A 82 2.36 -16.89 2.61
C GLU A 82 2.32 -16.71 1.08
N GLU A 83 3.47 -16.52 0.43
CA GLU A 83 3.55 -16.06 -0.97
C GLU A 83 2.81 -17.01 -1.94
N TYR A 84 2.82 -18.31 -1.67
CA TYR A 84 2.11 -19.32 -2.48
C TYR A 84 0.57 -19.26 -2.38
N ARG A 85 0.05 -18.64 -1.32
CA ARG A 85 -1.39 -18.45 -1.10
C ARG A 85 -1.85 -17.06 -1.51
N LEU A 86 -0.98 -16.06 -1.38
CA LEU A 86 -1.30 -14.67 -1.67
C LEU A 86 -1.20 -14.32 -3.15
N PHE A 87 -0.33 -14.98 -3.91
CA PHE A 87 -0.12 -14.68 -5.32
C PHE A 87 -0.40 -15.88 -6.21
N ILE A 88 -1.00 -15.62 -7.37
CA ILE A 88 -1.20 -16.62 -8.42
C ILE A 88 0.15 -16.83 -9.10
N LYS A 89 0.91 -17.84 -8.63
CA LYS A 89 2.23 -18.17 -9.20
C LYS A 89 2.16 -19.05 -10.44
N ASN A 90 1.12 -19.87 -10.54
CA ASN A 90 0.92 -20.77 -11.66
C ASN A 90 -0.33 -20.29 -12.41
N GLY A 91 -0.15 -19.85 -13.66
CA GLY A 91 -1.27 -19.64 -14.56
C GLY A 91 -2.07 -20.94 -14.67
N ALA A 92 -3.40 -20.84 -14.74
CA ALA A 92 -4.23 -22.00 -15.01
C ALA A 92 -3.70 -22.70 -16.26
N THR A 93 -3.19 -23.92 -16.09
CA THR A 93 -2.81 -24.80 -17.19
C THR A 93 -4.10 -25.45 -17.66
N PHE A 94 -4.63 -24.94 -18.76
CA PHE A 94 -5.73 -25.56 -19.51
C PHE A 94 -5.16 -26.41 -20.63
#